data_AF-A0A1F6XLV4-F1
#
_entry.id   AF-A0A1F6XLV4-F1
#
_cell.length_a   1.000
_cell.length_b   1.000
_cell.length_c   1.000
_cell.angle_alpha   90.00
_cell.angle_beta   90.00
_cell.angle_gamma   90.00
#
_symmetry.space_group_name_H-M   'P 1'
#
loop_
_entity.id
_entity.type
_entity.pdbx_description
1 polymer ?
#
loop_
_entity_poly.entity_id
_entity_poly.type
_entity_poly.pdbx_seq_one_letter_code
_entity_poly.pdbx_strand_id
1 'polypeptide(L)'
;MKELKDLGLSKFSLTRSESRYLPSIIHPDEHLGGAIYGHHKDGFAMLVATDRRIIFLDKKPLFINEDEVNYYVVSGVKLSRAGFGCTVTLHTRVKDYELQTLNYKSANIFVEYIESRSLEHANGKDIYHDQSG
;
A
#
# COMPACT_ATOMS: atom_id res chain seq x y z
N MET A 1 -0.32 13.62 -9.89
CA MET A 1 0.36 12.34 -10.19
C MET A 1 -0.55 11.48 -11.05
N LYS A 2 -0.10 11.08 -12.25
CA LYS A 2 -0.91 10.31 -13.22
C LYS A 2 -1.14 8.86 -12.75
N GLU A 3 -0.13 8.24 -12.15
CA GLU A 3 -0.16 6.83 -11.71
C GLU A 3 -1.28 6.53 -10.72
N LEU A 4 -1.54 7.40 -9.73
CA LEU A 4 -2.66 7.19 -8.78
C LEU A 4 -4.02 7.05 -9.46
N LYS A 5 -4.24 7.78 -10.56
CA LYS A 5 -5.49 7.69 -11.33
C LYS A 5 -5.55 6.35 -12.08
N ASP A 6 -4.44 5.91 -12.63
CA ASP A 6 -4.31 4.65 -13.37
C ASP A 6 -4.50 3.44 -12.41
N LEU A 7 -4.11 3.57 -11.14
CA LEU A 7 -4.35 2.63 -10.04
C LEU A 7 -5.80 2.65 -9.50
N GLY A 8 -6.70 3.38 -10.15
CA GLY A 8 -8.12 3.34 -9.85
C GLY A 8 -8.55 4.17 -8.63
N LEU A 9 -7.72 5.09 -8.12
CA LEU A 9 -8.18 6.03 -7.09
C LEU A 9 -9.28 6.93 -7.64
N SER A 10 -10.30 7.17 -6.82
CA SER A 10 -11.39 8.09 -7.16
C SER A 10 -10.90 9.53 -7.28
N LYS A 11 -11.61 10.36 -8.06
CA LYS A 11 -11.34 11.82 -8.13
C LYS A 11 -11.33 12.45 -6.74
N PHE A 12 -12.22 12.01 -5.86
CA PHE A 12 -12.28 12.45 -4.47
C PHE A 12 -10.98 12.14 -3.71
N SER A 13 -10.48 10.90 -3.78
CA SER A 13 -9.21 10.49 -3.17
C SER A 13 -8.03 11.31 -3.69
N LEU A 14 -8.01 11.65 -4.97
CA LEU A 14 -6.92 12.44 -5.58
C LEU A 14 -6.85 13.89 -5.05
N THR A 15 -7.94 14.44 -4.52
CA THR A 15 -7.94 15.80 -3.92
C THR A 15 -7.40 15.84 -2.49
N ARG A 16 -7.20 14.67 -1.86
CA ARG A 16 -6.81 14.54 -0.46
C ARG A 16 -5.36 14.94 -0.21
N SER A 17 -5.08 15.33 1.03
CA SER A 17 -3.78 15.85 1.45
C SER A 17 -2.67 14.84 1.18
N GLU A 18 -2.94 13.57 1.41
CA GLU A 18 -2.06 12.42 1.17
C GLU A 18 -1.67 12.35 -0.31
N SER A 19 -2.66 12.33 -1.22
CA SER A 19 -2.43 12.29 -2.67
C SER A 19 -1.62 13.46 -3.21
N ARG A 20 -1.77 14.64 -2.59
CA ARG A 20 -1.02 15.85 -2.97
C ARG A 20 0.39 15.89 -2.39
N TYR A 21 0.62 15.19 -1.28
CA TYR A 21 1.90 15.13 -0.60
C TYR A 21 2.76 13.96 -1.07
N LEU A 22 2.15 12.87 -1.55
CA LEU A 22 2.84 11.71 -2.07
C LEU A 22 3.99 12.03 -3.06
N PRO A 23 3.86 12.98 -4.01
CA PRO A 23 4.96 13.32 -4.92
C PRO A 23 6.21 13.91 -4.24
N SER A 24 6.11 14.43 -3.01
CA SER A 24 7.28 14.96 -2.28
C SER A 24 8.08 13.90 -1.54
N ILE A 25 7.56 12.66 -1.44
CA ILE A 25 8.19 11.56 -0.68
C ILE A 25 8.54 10.35 -1.55
N ILE A 26 7.97 10.27 -2.75
CA ILE A 26 8.28 9.24 -3.76
C ILE A 26 9.50 9.67 -4.55
N HIS A 27 10.47 8.77 -4.70
CA HIS A 27 11.64 9.02 -5.53
C HIS A 27 11.25 9.13 -7.02
N PRO A 28 11.91 9.97 -7.84
CA PRO A 28 11.58 10.09 -9.27
C PRO A 28 11.60 8.76 -10.06
N ASP A 29 12.45 7.83 -9.64
CA ASP A 29 12.61 6.48 -10.22
C ASP A 29 11.87 5.39 -9.42
N GLU A 30 10.92 5.77 -8.56
CA GLU A 30 10.05 4.86 -7.82
C GLU A 30 8.66 4.88 -8.44
N HIS A 31 8.15 3.69 -8.77
CA HIS A 31 6.90 3.53 -9.52
C HIS A 31 5.81 2.93 -8.63
N LEU A 32 4.59 3.44 -8.75
CA LEU A 32 3.47 2.91 -7.98
C LEU A 32 2.90 1.64 -8.60
N GLY A 33 2.77 0.61 -7.77
CA GLY A 33 2.08 -0.63 -8.12
C GLY A 33 0.66 -0.73 -7.59
N GLY A 34 0.34 0.00 -6.52
CA GLY A 34 -0.97 0.00 -5.91
C GLY A 34 -1.13 1.14 -4.91
N ALA A 35 -2.36 1.63 -4.71
CA ALA A 35 -2.63 2.61 -3.67
C ALA A 35 -4.07 2.52 -3.19
N ILE A 36 -4.29 2.73 -1.90
CA ILE A 36 -5.61 2.73 -1.27
C ILE A 36 -5.73 3.95 -0.40
N TYR A 37 -6.82 4.71 -0.57
CA TYR A 37 -7.22 5.74 0.38
C TYR A 37 -8.44 5.25 1.16
N GLY A 38 -8.40 5.37 2.48
CA GLY A 38 -9.44 4.83 3.35
C GLY A 38 -9.39 5.41 4.76
N HIS A 39 -10.29 4.92 5.59
CA HIS A 39 -10.39 5.26 7.00
C HIS A 39 -9.72 4.17 7.85
N HIS A 40 -8.95 4.59 8.86
CA HIS A 40 -8.39 3.77 9.93
C HIS A 40 -8.83 4.33 11.29
N LYS A 41 -8.36 3.75 12.39
CA LYS A 41 -8.79 4.11 13.75
C LYS A 41 -8.70 5.61 14.06
N ASP A 42 -7.65 6.28 13.57
CA ASP A 42 -7.37 7.69 13.90
C ASP A 42 -7.70 8.67 12.76
N GLY A 43 -8.47 8.23 11.76
CA GLY A 43 -8.95 9.07 10.66
C GLY A 43 -8.61 8.51 9.28
N PHE A 44 -8.45 9.40 8.30
CA PHE A 44 -8.12 8.98 6.94
C PHE A 44 -6.62 8.83 6.75
N ALA A 45 -6.24 7.83 5.96
CA ALA A 45 -4.87 7.60 5.56
C ALA A 45 -4.82 6.95 4.17
N MET A 46 -3.60 6.85 3.65
CA MET A 46 -3.29 6.19 2.39
C MET A 46 -2.25 5.09 2.62
N LEU A 47 -2.47 3.94 2.02
CA LEU A 47 -1.43 2.93 1.80
C LEU A 47 -1.00 3.01 0.33
N VAL A 48 0.30 3.06 0.08
CA VAL A 48 0.87 3.13 -1.26
C VAL A 48 1.93 2.05 -1.39
N ALA A 49 1.75 1.14 -2.33
CA ALA A 49 2.72 0.13 -2.70
C ALA A 49 3.50 0.58 -3.93
N THR A 50 4.82 0.53 -3.85
CA THR A 50 5.74 0.90 -4.93
C THR A 50 6.62 -0.27 -5.32
N ASP A 51 7.40 -0.12 -6.38
CA ASP A 51 8.43 -1.09 -6.73
C ASP A 51 9.55 -1.21 -5.68
N ARG A 52 9.59 -0.37 -4.64
CA ARG A 52 10.67 -0.38 -3.63
C ARG A 52 10.16 -0.72 -2.23
N ARG A 53 9.01 -0.19 -1.84
CA ARG A 53 8.49 -0.25 -0.46
C ARG A 53 6.98 -0.02 -0.43
N ILE A 54 6.40 -0.19 0.74
CA ILE A 54 5.03 0.23 1.03
C ILE A 54 5.08 1.42 1.98
N ILE A 55 4.28 2.43 1.72
CA ILE A 55 4.20 3.64 2.52
C ILE A 55 2.81 3.74 3.13
N PHE A 56 2.74 3.85 4.45
CA PHE A 56 1.56 4.31 5.16
C PHE A 56 1.68 5.82 5.38
N LEU A 57 0.68 6.57 4.92
CA LEU A 57 0.66 8.03 4.98
C LEU A 57 -0.66 8.51 5.60
N ASP A 58 -0.57 9.09 6.80
CA ASP A 58 -1.66 9.83 7.45
C ASP A 58 -1.26 11.31 7.50
N LYS A 59 -2.00 12.17 6.76
CA LYS A 59 -1.66 13.59 6.64
C LYS A 59 -2.81 14.48 7.07
N LYS A 60 -2.63 15.10 8.23
CA LYS A 60 -3.50 16.13 8.81
C LYS A 60 -2.82 17.51 8.74
N PRO A 61 -3.56 18.63 8.88
CA PRO A 61 -2.99 19.98 8.71
C PRO A 61 -1.75 20.31 9.53
N LEU A 62 -1.59 19.70 10.72
CA LEU A 62 -0.45 19.94 11.64
C LEU A 62 0.32 18.66 12.00
N PHE A 63 0.01 17.55 11.34
CA PHE A 63 0.57 16.25 11.68
C PHE A 63 0.75 15.42 10.41
N ILE A 64 1.93 14.85 10.26
CA ILE A 64 2.26 13.95 9.17
C ILE A 64 2.85 12.70 9.84
N ASN A 65 2.25 11.56 9.56
CA ASN A 65 2.80 10.27 9.94
C ASN A 65 3.08 9.48 8.67
N GLU A 66 4.36 9.18 8.48
CA GLU A 66 4.88 8.39 7.39
C GLU A 66 5.56 7.17 7.99
N ASP A 67 5.07 6.00 7.62
CA ASP A 67 5.69 4.74 7.98
C ASP A 67 6.06 3.99 6.70
N GLU A 68 7.29 3.52 6.65
CA GLU A 68 7.84 2.81 5.52
C GLU A 68 8.01 1.34 5.86
N VAL A 69 7.37 0.49 5.06
CA VAL A 69 7.36 -0.95 5.24
C VAL A 69 8.12 -1.58 4.08
N ASN A 70 9.23 -2.23 4.40
CA ASN A 70 9.95 -3.03 3.43
C ASN A 70 9.16 -4.33 3.13
N TYR A 71 9.11 -4.74 1.87
CA TYR A 71 8.48 -6.00 1.46
C TYR A 71 8.96 -7.23 2.24
N TYR A 72 10.23 -7.25 2.68
CA TYR A 72 10.79 -8.34 3.49
C TYR A 72 10.08 -8.54 4.84
N VAL A 73 9.52 -7.48 5.44
CA VAL A 73 8.81 -7.58 6.73
C VAL A 73 7.30 -7.80 6.57
N VAL A 74 6.78 -7.81 5.34
CA VAL A 74 5.39 -8.11 5.05
C VAL A 74 5.17 -9.61 5.20
N SER A 75 4.22 -10.00 6.03
CA SER A 75 3.83 -11.40 6.24
C SER A 75 2.58 -11.77 5.43
N GLY A 76 1.84 -10.79 4.93
CA GLY A 76 0.72 -11.00 4.02
C GLY A 76 -0.15 -9.76 3.86
N VAL A 77 -1.14 -9.86 2.99
CA VAL A 77 -2.19 -8.87 2.81
C VAL A 77 -3.53 -9.58 2.75
N LYS A 78 -4.57 -8.96 3.30
CA LYS A 78 -5.93 -9.51 3.28
C LYS A 78 -6.91 -8.47 2.80
N LEU A 79 -7.78 -8.87 1.87
CA LEU A 79 -8.95 -8.10 1.44
C LEU A 79 -10.21 -8.75 2.00
N SER A 80 -10.94 -8.04 2.84
CA SER A 80 -12.24 -8.47 3.39
C SER A 80 -13.34 -7.56 2.89
N ARG A 81 -14.49 -8.12 2.50
CA ARG A 81 -15.68 -7.33 2.13
C ARG A 81 -16.62 -7.23 3.32
N ALA A 82 -17.13 -6.04 3.60
CA ALA A 82 -18.09 -5.79 4.66
C ALA A 82 -19.12 -4.75 4.21
N GLY A 83 -20.38 -5.16 4.05
CA GLY A 83 -21.44 -4.30 3.52
C GLY A 83 -21.07 -3.70 2.15
N PHE A 84 -21.18 -2.38 2.03
CA PHE A 84 -20.83 -1.64 0.81
C PHE A 84 -19.34 -1.30 0.69
N GLY A 85 -18.53 -1.65 1.69
CA GLY A 85 -17.10 -1.36 1.73
C GLY A 85 -16.22 -2.61 1.72
N CYS A 86 -14.93 -2.38 1.77
CA CYS A 86 -13.93 -3.40 1.98
C CYS A 86 -12.84 -2.90 2.94
N THR A 87 -12.24 -3.85 3.63
CA THR A 87 -11.12 -3.62 4.54
C THR A 87 -9.90 -4.29 3.96
N VAL A 88 -8.82 -3.54 3.83
CA VAL A 88 -7.49 -4.06 3.52
C VAL A 88 -6.67 -4.05 4.79
N THR A 89 -6.15 -5.22 5.15
CA THR A 89 -5.22 -5.39 6.27
C THR A 89 -3.88 -5.85 5.71
N LEU A 90 -2.85 -5.00 5.85
CA LEU A 90 -1.47 -5.35 5.55
C LEU A 90 -0.82 -5.86 6.84
N HIS A 91 -0.46 -7.14 6.84
CA HIS A 91 0.21 -7.78 7.96
C HIS A 91 1.72 -7.62 7.82
N THR A 92 2.36 -7.15 8.90
CA THR A 92 3.81 -7.05 8.97
C THR A 92 4.32 -7.70 10.25
N ARG A 93 5.64 -7.90 10.36
CA ARG A 93 6.27 -8.42 11.58
C ARG A 93 6.12 -7.49 12.80
N VAL A 94 5.92 -6.19 12.58
CA VAL A 94 5.92 -5.19 13.66
C VAL A 94 4.49 -4.83 14.08
N LYS A 95 3.63 -4.54 13.11
CA LYS A 95 2.22 -4.18 13.33
C LYS A 95 1.38 -4.39 12.07
N ASP A 96 0.07 -4.39 12.23
CA ASP A 96 -0.86 -4.41 11.12
C ASP A 96 -1.27 -2.99 10.71
N TYR A 97 -1.45 -2.78 9.41
CA TYR A 97 -2.05 -1.57 8.86
C TYR A 97 -3.41 -1.91 8.27
N GLU A 98 -4.46 -1.28 8.78
CA GLU A 98 -5.83 -1.54 8.34
C GLU A 98 -6.46 -0.28 7.75
N LEU A 99 -7.02 -0.40 6.54
CA LEU A 99 -7.80 0.65 5.89
C LEU A 99 -9.16 0.12 5.42
N GLN A 100 -10.21 0.82 5.80
CA GLN A 100 -11.55 0.65 5.27
C GLN A 100 -11.79 1.61 4.09
N THR A 101 -12.23 1.09 2.95
CA THR A 101 -12.49 1.89 1.75
C THR A 101 -13.74 1.40 1.02
N LEU A 102 -14.43 2.32 0.34
CA LEU A 102 -15.51 2.00 -0.59
C LEU A 102 -14.99 1.68 -2.00
N ASN A 103 -13.70 1.92 -2.26
CA ASN A 103 -13.10 1.71 -3.56
C ASN A 103 -12.48 0.32 -3.67
N TYR A 104 -13.33 -0.67 -3.95
CA TYR A 104 -12.90 -2.06 -4.12
C TYR A 104 -11.86 -2.22 -5.23
N LYS A 105 -11.95 -1.44 -6.31
CA LYS A 105 -11.01 -1.54 -7.44
C LYS A 105 -9.58 -1.23 -7.00
N SER A 106 -9.37 -0.10 -6.30
CA SER A 106 -8.04 0.26 -5.82
C SER A 106 -7.53 -0.71 -4.75
N ALA A 107 -8.44 -1.22 -3.91
CA ALA A 107 -8.10 -2.24 -2.90
C ALA A 107 -7.61 -3.53 -3.54
N ASN A 108 -8.29 -4.00 -4.59
CA ASN A 108 -7.91 -5.21 -5.32
C ASN A 108 -6.55 -5.07 -6.02
N ILE A 109 -6.33 -3.95 -6.74
CA ILE A 109 -5.05 -3.67 -7.41
C ILE A 109 -3.89 -3.66 -6.39
N PHE A 110 -4.09 -3.03 -5.24
CA PHE A 110 -3.07 -3.00 -4.19
C PHE A 110 -2.77 -4.40 -3.66
N VAL A 111 -3.79 -5.20 -3.34
CA VAL A 111 -3.61 -6.57 -2.83
C VAL A 111 -2.85 -7.44 -3.84
N GLU A 112 -3.29 -7.44 -5.10
CA GLU A 112 -2.64 -8.21 -6.19
C GLU A 112 -1.16 -7.82 -6.35
N TYR A 113 -0.85 -6.52 -6.24
CA TYR A 113 0.54 -6.06 -6.31
C TYR A 113 1.38 -6.51 -5.12
N ILE A 114 0.85 -6.47 -3.89
CA ILE A 114 1.58 -6.97 -2.71
C ILE A 114 1.84 -8.49 -2.83
N GLU A 115 0.84 -9.24 -3.30
CA GLU A 115 0.96 -10.69 -3.51
C GLU A 115 2.03 -11.02 -4.56
N SER A 116 2.07 -10.29 -5.69
CA SER A 116 3.09 -10.51 -6.72
C SER A 116 4.51 -10.26 -6.19
N ARG A 117 4.71 -9.18 -5.43
CA ARG A 117 6.01 -8.86 -4.80
C ARG A 117 6.42 -9.90 -3.76
N SER A 118 5.45 -10.44 -3.02
CA SER A 118 5.70 -11.48 -2.01
C SER A 118 6.17 -12.79 -2.67
N LEU A 119 5.57 -13.17 -3.81
CA LEU A 119 5.98 -14.34 -4.60
C LEU A 119 7.37 -14.18 -5.23
N GLU A 120 7.68 -13.02 -5.78
CA GLU A 120 9.03 -12.71 -6.31
C GLU A 120 10.10 -12.87 -5.23
N HIS A 121 9.83 -12.41 -4.01
CA HIS A 121 10.75 -12.53 -2.88
C HIS A 121 10.87 -13.96 -2.34
N ALA A 122 9.81 -14.77 -2.43
CA ALA A 122 9.87 -16.19 -2.08
C ALA A 122 10.76 -16.95 -3.09
N ASN A 123 10.48 -16.80 -4.39
CA ASN A 123 11.27 -17.42 -5.44
C ASN A 123 12.74 -16.96 -5.42
N GLY A 124 12.99 -15.68 -5.12
CA GLY A 124 14.34 -15.15 -4.99
C GLY A 124 15.16 -15.81 -3.87
N LYS A 125 14.54 -16.32 -2.80
CA LYS A 125 15.23 -17.02 -1.70
C LYS A 125 15.55 -18.48 -2.03
N ASP A 126 14.70 -19.13 -2.81
CA ASP A 126 14.90 -20.53 -3.21
C ASP A 126 16.16 -20.69 -4.07
N ILE A 127 16.49 -19.69 -4.91
CA ILE A 127 17.66 -19.72 -5.79
C ILE A 127 18.99 -19.67 -5.02
N TYR A 128 19.03 -19.08 -3.83
CA TYR A 128 20.25 -19.01 -3.01
C TYR A 128 20.44 -20.21 -2.05
N HIS A 129 19.40 -21.02 -1.82
CA HIS A 129 19.52 -22.24 -1.01
C HIS A 129 20.06 -23.45 -1.80
N ASP A 130 20.00 -23.44 -3.13
CA ASP A 130 20.46 -24.53 -4.00
C ASP A 130 21.98 -24.48 -4.32
N GLN A 131 22.71 -23.47 -3.82
CA GLN A 131 24.15 -23.32 -4.07
C GLN A 131 25.04 -23.61 -2.84
N SER A 132 24.49 -24.22 -1.80
CA SER A 132 25.22 -24.58 -0.56
C SER A 132 25.38 -26.08 -0.33
N GLY A 133 25.22 -26.89 -1.39
CA GLY A 133 25.42 -28.35 -1.37
C GLY A 133 26.86 -28.77 -1.58
#